data_AF-A0A511CZY1-F1
#
_entry.id   AF-A0A511CZY1-F1
#
_cell.length_a   1.000
_cell.length_b   1.000
_cell.length_c   1.000
_cell.angle_alpha   90.00
_cell.angle_beta   90.00
_cell.angle_gamma   90.00
#
_symmetry.space_group_name_H-M   'P 1'
#
loop_
_entity.id
_entity.type
_entity.pdbx_description
1 polymer ?
#
loop_
_entity_poly.entity_id
_entity_poly.type
_entity_poly.pdbx_seq_one_letter_code
_entity_poly.pdbx_strand_id
1 'polypeptide(L)' 'MITETDEVSDALADAAARWPDLPATELLRRLVAEGHAALRASVAAERAAVERTSATLTGVYQPDDLDALRREWPA' A
#
# COMPACT_ATOMS: atom_id res chain seq x y z
N MET A 1 -10.30 6.42 29.29
CA MET A 1 -9.53 7.62 28.98
C MET A 1 -8.53 7.20 27.91
N ILE A 2 -8.85 7.46 26.64
CA ILE A 2 -7.95 7.20 25.51
C ILE A 2 -6.96 8.36 25.54
N THR A 3 -5.67 8.07 25.60
CA THR A 3 -4.63 9.09 25.46
C THR A 3 -4.63 9.56 24.01
N GLU A 4 -5.44 10.59 23.73
CA GLU A 4 -5.50 11.30 22.45
C GLU A 4 -4.14 11.95 22.23
N THR A 5 -3.38 11.43 21.27
CA THR A 5 -2.35 12.23 20.60
C THR A 5 -3.09 13.18 19.66
N ASP A 6 -2.56 14.38 19.41
CA ASP A 6 -3.23 15.43 18.60
C ASP A 6 -3.70 14.87 17.25
N GLU A 7 -2.95 13.93 16.66
CA GLU A 7 -3.28 13.27 15.40
C GLU A 7 -4.56 12.43 15.45
N VAL A 8 -4.87 11.83 16.61
CA VAL A 8 -6.11 11.05 16.78
C VAL A 8 -7.31 11.99 16.89
N SER A 9 -7.16 13.14 17.55
CA SER A 9 -8.19 14.17 17.62
C SER A 9 -8.50 14.73 16.23
N ASP A 10 -7.47 15.04 15.45
CA ASP A 10 -7.63 15.54 14.07
C ASP A 10 -8.33 14.51 13.19
N ALA A 11 -7.92 13.24 13.24
CA ALA A 11 -8.55 12.18 12.48
C ALA A 11 -10.04 11.98 12.86
N LEU A 12 -10.38 12.13 14.15
CA LEU A 12 -11.76 12.08 14.61
C LEU A 12 -12.57 13.31 14.16
N ALA A 13 -11.96 14.49 14.09
CA ALA A 13 -12.60 15.70 13.57
C ALA A 13 -12.94 15.54 12.08
N ASP A 14 -12.00 15.03 11.28
CA ASP A 14 -12.23 14.72 9.86
C ASP A 14 -13.32 13.65 9.69
N ALA A 15 -13.30 12.61 10.54
CA ALA A 15 -14.33 11.58 10.53
C ALA A 15 -15.71 12.13 10.92
N ALA A 16 -15.78 13.07 11.86
CA ALA A 16 -17.02 13.73 12.25
C ALA A 16 -17.57 14.62 11.12
N ALA A 17 -16.71 15.27 10.34
CA ALA A 17 -17.16 16.00 9.14
C ALA A 17 -17.80 15.07 8.10
N ARG A 18 -17.29 13.83 7.99
CA ARG A 18 -17.80 12.78 7.11
C ARG A 18 -19.07 12.09 7.66
N TRP A 19 -19.13 11.89 8.98
CA TRP A 19 -20.20 11.17 9.70
C TRP A 19 -20.62 11.93 10.97
N PRO A 20 -21.38 13.03 10.83
CA PRO A 20 -21.64 13.95 11.93
C PRO A 20 -22.48 13.36 13.08
N ASP A 21 -23.28 12.34 12.79
CA ASP A 21 -24.21 11.76 13.77
C ASP A 21 -23.60 10.62 14.61
N LEU A 22 -22.32 10.30 14.41
CA LEU A 22 -21.67 9.19 15.10
C LEU A 22 -20.88 9.64 16.33
N PRO A 23 -20.97 8.91 17.45
CA PRO A 23 -20.13 9.18 18.61
C PRO A 23 -18.67 8.83 18.30
N ALA A 24 -17.72 9.47 18.99
CA ALA A 24 -16.28 9.31 18.78
C ALA A 24 -15.81 7.84 18.76
N THR A 25 -16.35 6.97 19.62
CA THR A 25 -16.00 5.55 19.63
C THR A 25 -16.44 4.82 18.34
N GLU A 26 -17.57 5.20 17.77
CA GLU A 26 -18.05 4.62 16.51
C GLU A 26 -17.30 5.18 15.31
N LEU A 27 -16.96 6.48 15.34
CA LEU A 27 -16.04 7.08 14.37
C LEU A 27 -14.70 6.34 14.34
N LEU A 28 -14.13 6.04 15.51
CA LEU A 28 -12.88 5.30 15.60
C LEU A 28 -13.00 3.89 15.00
N ARG A 29 -14.07 3.15 15.30
CA ARG A 29 -14.30 1.82 14.70
C ARG A 29 -14.39 1.91 13.18
N ARG A 30 -15.08 2.94 12.69
CA ARG A 30 -15.28 3.15 11.25
C ARG A 30 -13.98 3.52 10.55
N LEU A 31 -13.19 4.43 11.14
CA LEU A 31 -11.84 4.76 10.67
C LEU A 31 -10.94 3.53 10.60
N VAL A 32 -10.95 2.68 11.65
CA VAL A 32 -10.18 1.42 11.65
C VAL A 32 -10.63 0.48 10.54
N ALA A 33 -11.95 0.35 10.32
CA ALA A 33 -12.49 -0.50 9.26
C ALA A 33 -12.09 0.01 7.86
N GLU A 34 -12.18 1.33 7.62
CA GLU A 34 -11.77 1.94 6.35
C GLU A 34 -10.25 1.85 6.14
N GLY A 35 -9.45 2.15 7.16
CA GLY A 35 -8.00 2.02 7.12
C GLY A 35 -7.56 0.59 6.82
N HIS A 36 -8.20 -0.40 7.44
CA HIS A 36 -7.95 -1.81 7.14
C HIS A 36 -8.32 -2.18 5.69
N ALA A 37 -9.45 -1.69 5.18
CA ALA A 37 -9.84 -1.92 3.79
C ALA A 37 -8.84 -1.29 2.80
N ALA A 38 -8.40 -0.06 3.07
CA ALA A 38 -7.41 0.65 2.26
C ALA A 38 -6.04 -0.08 2.25
N LEU A 39 -5.56 -0.53 3.41
CA LEU A 39 -4.32 -1.30 3.51
C LEU A 39 -4.37 -2.59 2.69
N ARG A 40 -5.46 -3.36 2.78
CA ARG A 40 -5.62 -4.59 1.97
C ARG A 40 -5.64 -4.29 0.47
N ALA A 41 -6.33 -3.22 0.06
CA ALA A 41 -6.38 -2.82 -1.34
C ALA A 41 -4.99 -2.42 -1.86
N SER A 42 -4.21 -1.70 -1.07
CA SER A 42 -2.82 -1.32 -1.40
C SER A 42 -1.94 -2.55 -1.62
N VAL A 43 -1.94 -3.50 -0.68
CA VAL A 43 -1.15 -4.75 -0.80
C VAL A 43 -1.59 -5.58 -2.00
N ALA A 44 -2.90 -5.66 -2.27
CA ALA A 44 -3.43 -6.37 -3.43
C ALA A 44 -2.98 -5.72 -4.75
N ALA A 45 -3.00 -4.39 -4.82
CA ALA A 45 -2.56 -3.65 -6.00
C ALA A 45 -1.06 -3.83 -6.27
N GLU A 46 -0.24 -3.81 -5.22
CA GLU A 46 1.21 -4.07 -5.32
C GLU A 46 1.48 -5.49 -5.85
N ARG A 47 0.82 -6.50 -5.28
CA ARG A 47 0.93 -7.89 -5.77
C ARG A 47 0.48 -8.04 -7.21
N ALA A 48 -0.65 -7.45 -7.58
CA ALA A 48 -1.14 -7.47 -8.94
C ALA A 48 -0.17 -6.78 -9.93
N ALA A 49 0.56 -5.76 -9.49
CA ALA A 49 1.60 -5.14 -10.30
C ALA A 49 2.77 -6.10 -10.55
N VAL A 50 3.27 -6.74 -9.49
CA VAL A 50 4.32 -7.76 -9.61
C VAL A 50 3.86 -8.89 -10.54
N GLU A 51 2.68 -9.47 -10.31
CA GLU A 51 2.14 -10.55 -11.13
C GLU A 51 1.99 -10.16 -12.60
N ARG A 52 1.48 -8.97 -12.91
CA ARG A 52 1.34 -8.49 -14.31
C ARG A 52 2.68 -8.31 -15.03
N THR A 53 3.73 -7.98 -14.29
CA THR A 53 5.08 -7.77 -14.87
C THR A 53 5.95 -9.02 -14.82
N SER A 54 5.59 -9.98 -13.97
CA SER A 54 6.30 -11.24 -13.85
C SER A 54 6.16 -12.03 -15.14
N ALA A 55 7.26 -12.61 -15.59
CA ALA A 55 7.37 -13.37 -16.84
C ALA A 55 7.14 -12.60 -18.15
N THR A 56 6.87 -11.29 -18.12
CA THR A 56 6.74 -10.46 -19.34
C THR A 56 8.01 -10.44 -20.18
N LEU A 57 9.17 -10.66 -19.56
CA LEU A 57 10.48 -10.75 -20.24
C LEU A 57 11.01 -12.19 -20.35
N THR A 58 10.20 -13.20 -20.00
CA THR A 58 10.60 -14.60 -20.16
C THR A 58 10.81 -14.91 -21.63
N GLY A 59 12.01 -15.40 -21.98
CA GLY A 59 12.38 -15.71 -23.36
C GLY A 59 12.89 -14.51 -24.18
N VAL A 60 12.91 -13.30 -23.61
CA VAL A 60 13.53 -12.12 -24.25
C VAL A 60 15.05 -12.23 -24.22
N TYR A 61 15.61 -12.65 -23.09
CA TYR A 61 17.04 -12.85 -22.92
C TYR A 61 17.46 -14.24 -23.37
N GLN A 62 18.50 -14.30 -24.19
CA GLN A 62 19.15 -15.54 -24.58
C GLN A 62 20.02 -16.08 -23.44
N PRO A 63 20.31 -17.40 -23.41
CA PRO A 63 21.09 -18.03 -22.35
C PRO A 63 22.44 -17.36 -22.05
N ASP A 64 23.08 -16.74 -23.04
CA ASP A 64 24.43 -16.17 -22.93
C ASP A 64 24.45 -14.63 -22.77
N ASP A 65 23.29 -13.96 -22.75
CA ASP A 65 23.21 -12.49 -22.73
C ASP A 65 23.84 -11.89 -21.46
N LEU A 66 23.70 -12.56 -20.32
CA LEU A 66 24.29 -12.12 -19.05
C LEU A 66 25.82 -12.12 -19.10
N ASP A 67 26.41 -13.14 -19.71
CA ASP A 67 27.86 -13.28 -19.81
C ASP A 67 28.42 -12.35 -20.89
N ALA A 68 27.65 -12.05 -21.94
CA ALA A 68 27.96 -10.98 -22.87
C ALA A 68 28.03 -9.62 -22.19
N LEU A 69 26.99 -9.27 -21.42
CA LEU A 69 26.93 -7.99 -20.72
C LEU A 69 28.05 -7.81 -19.70
N ARG A 70 28.42 -8.87 -18.96
CA ARG A 70 29.51 -8.83 -17.98
C ARG A 70 30.87 -8.60 -18.60
N ARG A 71 31.11 -9.09 -19.82
CA ARG A 71 32.37 -8.89 -20.55
C ARG A 71 32.59 -7.46 -21.01
N GLU A 72 31.50 -6.69 -21.15
CA GLU A 72 31.55 -5.28 -21.57
C GLU A 72 31.78 -4.32 -20.39
N TRP A 73 31.67 -4.80 -19.15
CA TRP A 73 31.85 -3.97 -17.97
C TRP A 73 33.34 -3.70 -17.72
N PRO A 74 33.78 -2.42 -17.61
CA PRO A 74 35.14 -2.12 -17.22
C PRO A 74 35.41 -2.56 -15.77
N ALA A 75 36.60 -3.11 -15.52
CA ALA A 75 37.02 -3.57 -14.20
C ALA A 75 37.02 -2.46 -13.13
#